data_AF-A0AAV4VYP1-F1
#
_entry.id   AF-A0AAV4VYP1-F1
#
_cell.length_a   1.000
_cell.length_b   1.000
_cell.length_c   1.000
_cell.angle_alpha   90.00
_cell.angle_beta   90.00
_cell.angle_gamma   90.00
#
_symmetry.space_group_name_H-M   'P 1'
#
loop_
_entity.id
_entity.type
_entity.pdbx_description
1 polymer ?
#
loop_
_entity_poly.entity_id
_entity_poly.type
_entity_poly.pdbx_seq_one_letter_code
_entity_poly.pdbx_strand_id
1 'polypeptide(L)'
;MLWVKHDPNKRKDLLPKLLSKVRLPLLPLAYLRMYVESDSLVRKNLECRDLLDEARHYQMWQGVIFCVGGRGMNGNPFSSIEFYSWFHNKWIKLQDMSTSRRHVGCVSAKGKNICRWGYANDTHLSSAELFDPATNKWSELASMTVPRRGLGLCSMGGPIYAVGGLDNTLFYSVVERYDMNADVWGVVASMNCARGGVAVVKLKGLMYALGGNSGSVSLKTCEVYDPHLDKWTFISSMNQCRAGAGAVVVDGFIYVIGGFENNVPLNSVEKFDPDTNKWSFVSSMKVGRGGVGAAALGRYIYAIGGHNATHYLNTVEIYDVQNDRWKQGPVISDYRAGAGVTWCSMSADL
;
A
#
# COMPACT_ATOMS: atom_id res chain seq x y z
N MET A 1 33.15 16.08 0.46
CA MET A 1 34.49 15.81 1.02
C MET A 1 35.62 16.67 0.47
N LEU A 2 35.57 17.13 -0.78
CA LEU A 2 36.63 17.94 -1.39
C LEU A 2 37.04 19.18 -0.58
N TRP A 3 36.08 19.87 0.04
CA TRP A 3 36.36 21.04 0.88
C TRP A 3 37.24 20.73 2.11
N VAL A 4 37.00 19.61 2.79
CA VAL A 4 37.81 19.18 3.95
C VAL A 4 39.19 18.72 3.49
N LYS A 5 39.26 18.01 2.36
CA LYS A 5 40.52 17.51 1.77
C LYS A 5 41.46 18.63 1.28
N HIS A 6 40.94 19.82 1.00
CA HIS A 6 41.74 20.97 0.57
C HIS A 6 42.63 21.56 1.68
N ASP A 7 42.23 21.45 2.96
CA ASP A 7 43.06 21.81 4.11
C ASP A 7 42.73 20.89 5.30
N PRO A 8 43.25 19.65 5.31
CA PRO A 8 42.89 18.66 6.32
C PRO A 8 43.27 19.09 7.74
N ASN A 9 44.37 19.82 7.89
CA ASN A 9 44.90 20.22 9.19
C ASN A 9 43.95 21.15 9.93
N LYS A 10 43.31 22.09 9.22
CA LYS A 10 42.35 23.02 9.84
C LYS A 10 40.90 22.55 9.79
N ARG A 11 40.55 21.67 8.84
CA ARG A 11 39.14 21.37 8.52
C ARG A 11 38.66 20.00 8.96
N LYS A 12 39.54 19.05 9.28
CA LYS A 12 39.14 17.69 9.70
C LYS A 12 38.20 17.72 10.91
N ASP A 13 38.43 18.61 11.86
CA ASP A 13 37.64 18.71 13.09
C ASP A 13 36.27 19.40 12.86
N LEU A 14 36.09 20.04 11.71
CA LEU A 14 34.82 20.62 11.28
C LEU A 14 33.96 19.63 10.48
N LEU A 15 34.49 18.46 10.13
CA LEU A 15 33.80 17.47 9.32
C LEU A 15 32.48 16.99 9.94
N PRO A 16 32.37 16.67 11.25
CA PRO A 16 31.10 16.26 11.85
C PRO A 16 30.04 17.36 11.75
N LYS A 17 30.44 18.60 12.05
CA LYS A 17 29.56 19.77 11.93
C LYS A 17 29.08 19.95 10.49
N LEU A 18 29.94 19.77 9.50
CA LEU A 18 29.56 19.84 8.09
C LEU A 18 28.58 18.72 7.72
N LEU A 19 28.88 17.48 8.09
CA LEU A 19 28.01 16.33 7.80
C LEU A 19 26.64 16.46 8.47
N SER A 20 26.56 17.02 9.68
CA SER A 20 25.28 17.31 10.36
C SER A 20 24.37 18.28 9.60
N LYS A 21 24.92 19.06 8.66
CA LYS A 21 24.14 19.97 7.79
C LYS A 21 23.76 19.34 6.45
N VAL A 22 24.27 18.14 6.15
CA VAL A 22 23.89 17.36 4.97
C VAL A 22 22.74 16.45 5.35
N ARG A 23 21.69 16.42 4.52
CA ARG A 23 20.57 15.48 4.68
C ARG A 23 20.97 14.08 4.23
N LEU A 24 21.94 13.47 4.92
CA LEU A 24 22.44 12.11 4.65
C LEU A 24 21.32 11.08 4.48
N PRO A 25 20.24 11.07 5.28
CA PRO A 25 19.16 10.09 5.13
C PRO A 25 18.40 10.17 3.80
N LEU A 26 18.54 11.27 3.04
CA LEU A 26 17.90 11.46 1.74
C LEU A 26 18.81 11.08 0.55
N LEU A 27 20.07 10.72 0.80
CA LEU A 27 20.99 10.27 -0.24
C LEU A 27 20.80 8.78 -0.52
N PRO A 28 20.98 8.28 -1.76
CA PRO A 28 20.88 6.85 -2.04
C PRO A 28 21.80 6.01 -1.15
N LEU A 29 21.35 4.85 -0.65
CA LEU A 29 22.18 3.93 0.15
C LEU A 29 23.50 3.59 -0.53
N ALA A 30 23.46 3.36 -1.86
CA ALA A 30 24.65 3.11 -2.65
C ALA A 30 25.64 4.27 -2.56
N TYR A 31 25.17 5.51 -2.56
CA TYR A 31 26.03 6.69 -2.40
C TYR A 31 26.66 6.74 -1.01
N LEU A 32 25.85 6.51 0.03
CA LEU A 32 26.34 6.47 1.42
C LEU A 32 27.43 5.42 1.58
N ARG A 33 27.23 4.19 1.09
CA ARG A 33 28.21 3.10 1.15
C ARG A 33 29.46 3.35 0.30
N MET A 34 29.26 3.77 -0.95
CA MET A 34 30.37 3.88 -1.91
C MET A 34 31.23 5.12 -1.71
N TYR A 35 30.68 6.22 -1.19
CA TYR A 35 31.38 7.51 -1.13
C TYR A 35 31.51 8.11 0.27
N VAL A 36 30.52 7.93 1.16
CA VAL A 36 30.55 8.53 2.51
C VAL A 36 31.25 7.59 3.49
N GLU A 37 30.81 6.34 3.55
CA GLU A 37 31.37 5.28 4.40
C GLU A 37 32.80 4.89 4.01
N SER A 38 33.13 4.97 2.72
CA SER A 38 34.45 4.64 2.20
C SER A 38 35.50 5.72 2.48
N ASP A 39 35.09 6.95 2.85
CA ASP A 39 36.01 8.05 3.09
C ASP A 39 36.78 7.87 4.40
N SER A 40 38.11 7.99 4.33
CA SER A 40 38.99 7.73 5.48
C SER A 40 38.80 8.72 6.63
N LEU A 41 38.35 9.96 6.36
CA LEU A 41 38.10 10.96 7.39
C LEU A 41 36.81 10.65 8.17
N VAL A 42 35.80 10.06 7.51
CA VAL A 42 34.56 9.61 8.16
C VAL A 42 34.85 8.39 9.02
N ARG A 43 35.55 7.39 8.48
CA ARG A 43 35.87 6.15 9.21
C ARG A 43 36.65 6.38 10.50
N LYS A 44 37.50 7.42 10.54
CA LYS A 44 38.34 7.75 11.69
C LYS A 44 37.65 8.64 12.72
N ASN A 45 36.50 9.22 12.40
CA ASN A 45 35.80 10.16 13.28
C ASN A 45 34.51 9.51 13.82
N LEU A 46 34.40 9.40 15.15
CA LEU A 46 33.26 8.79 15.83
C LEU A 46 31.94 9.48 15.49
N GLU A 47 31.84 10.79 15.65
CA GLU A 47 30.60 11.55 15.38
C GLU A 47 30.16 11.43 13.91
N CYS A 48 31.10 11.36 12.96
CA CYS A 48 30.77 11.16 11.55
C CYS A 48 30.19 9.76 11.27
N ARG A 49 30.66 8.74 11.99
CA ARG A 49 30.11 7.38 11.91
C ARG A 49 28.72 7.34 12.53
N ASP A 50 28.52 7.98 13.68
CA ASP A 50 27.21 8.05 14.33
C ASP A 50 26.16 8.71 13.42
N LEU A 51 26.50 9.82 12.76
CA LEU A 51 25.62 10.47 11.77
C LEU A 51 25.31 9.58 10.56
N LEU A 52 26.29 8.78 10.11
CA LEU A 52 26.10 7.85 9.00
C LEU A 52 25.23 6.65 9.42
N ASP A 53 25.42 6.13 10.62
CA ASP A 53 24.63 5.05 11.18
C ASP A 53 23.19 5.50 11.44
N GLU A 54 22.98 6.72 11.95
CA GLU A 54 21.65 7.34 12.07
C GLU A 54 20.97 7.44 10.69
N ALA A 55 21.69 7.89 9.66
CA ALA A 55 21.16 7.98 8.30
C ALA A 55 20.80 6.62 7.71
N ARG A 56 21.63 5.60 7.95
CA ARG A 56 21.34 4.21 7.53
C ARG A 56 20.13 3.66 8.28
N HIS A 57 20.07 3.89 9.58
CA HIS A 57 18.97 3.48 10.43
C HIS A 57 17.66 4.10 9.92
N TYR A 58 17.65 5.42 9.69
CA TYR A 58 16.49 6.11 9.10
C TYR A 58 16.03 5.47 7.79
N GLN A 59 16.97 5.08 6.92
CA GLN A 59 16.61 4.41 5.67
C GLN A 59 16.06 3.01 5.88
N MET A 60 16.60 2.23 6.83
CA MET A 60 16.11 0.90 7.20
C MET A 60 14.66 0.91 7.70
N TRP A 61 14.21 2.02 8.29
CA TRP A 61 12.84 2.22 8.79
C TRP A 61 11.87 2.88 7.79
N GLN A 62 12.21 2.93 6.49
CA GLN A 62 11.29 3.40 5.45
C GLN A 62 10.08 2.47 5.21
N GLY A 63 10.01 1.36 5.95
CA GLY A 63 8.94 0.38 5.87
C GLY A 63 9.13 -0.65 4.77
N VAL A 64 8.22 -1.62 4.76
CA VAL A 64 8.18 -2.72 3.79
C VAL A 64 6.78 -2.86 3.23
N ILE A 65 6.70 -3.44 2.04
CA ILE A 65 5.42 -3.77 1.40
C ILE A 65 5.10 -5.22 1.68
N PHE A 66 3.91 -5.50 2.19
CA PHE A 66 3.37 -6.84 2.33
C PHE A 66 2.39 -7.16 1.21
N CYS A 67 2.41 -8.41 0.76
CA CYS A 67 1.44 -8.99 -0.15
C CYS A 67 0.85 -10.24 0.49
N VAL A 68 -0.47 -10.25 0.69
CA VAL A 68 -1.15 -11.18 1.58
C VAL A 68 -2.31 -11.86 0.87
N GLY A 69 -2.29 -13.20 0.84
CA GLY A 69 -3.38 -14.01 0.30
C GLY A 69 -3.72 -13.72 -1.17
N GLY A 70 -5.00 -13.74 -1.51
CA GLY A 70 -5.47 -13.63 -2.88
C GLY A 70 -5.86 -14.99 -3.46
N ARG A 71 -5.92 -15.10 -4.78
CA ARG A 71 -6.24 -16.37 -5.47
C ARG A 71 -5.23 -16.70 -6.56
N GLY A 72 -4.92 -17.98 -6.69
CA GLY A 72 -4.03 -18.51 -7.73
C GLY A 72 -4.74 -18.99 -8.99
N MET A 73 -3.97 -19.64 -9.87
CA MET A 73 -4.45 -20.14 -11.17
C MET A 73 -5.62 -21.11 -11.05
N ASN A 74 -5.59 -21.99 -10.04
CA ASN A 74 -6.64 -22.99 -9.80
C ASN A 74 -7.87 -22.39 -9.09
N GLY A 75 -7.92 -21.07 -8.88
CA GLY A 75 -9.00 -20.40 -8.15
C GLY A 75 -8.92 -20.52 -6.63
N ASN A 76 -8.03 -21.38 -6.11
CA ASN A 76 -7.85 -21.62 -4.68
C ASN A 76 -7.37 -20.35 -3.95
N PRO A 77 -7.96 -20.03 -2.78
CA PRO A 77 -7.49 -18.94 -1.94
C PRO A 77 -6.12 -19.26 -1.34
N PHE A 78 -5.28 -18.25 -1.19
CA PHE A 78 -3.96 -18.40 -0.57
C PHE A 78 -3.95 -18.00 0.91
N SER A 79 -3.21 -18.77 1.70
CA SER A 79 -2.74 -18.44 3.04
C SER A 79 -1.37 -17.76 3.00
N SER A 80 -0.66 -17.74 1.87
CA SER A 80 0.71 -17.27 1.80
C SER A 80 0.83 -15.74 1.89
N ILE A 81 1.87 -15.33 2.61
CA ILE A 81 2.27 -13.94 2.82
C ILE A 81 3.72 -13.74 2.40
N GLU A 82 3.98 -12.63 1.72
CA GLU A 82 5.31 -12.23 1.26
C GLU A 82 5.53 -10.75 1.60
N PHE A 83 6.76 -10.38 1.93
CA PHE A 83 7.13 -8.96 2.03
C PHE A 83 8.27 -8.62 1.08
N TYR A 84 8.28 -7.38 0.61
CA TYR A 84 9.33 -6.84 -0.23
C TYR A 84 10.42 -6.20 0.62
N SER A 85 11.60 -6.80 0.63
CA SER A 85 12.81 -6.20 1.18
C SER A 85 13.47 -5.35 0.10
N TRP A 86 13.32 -4.03 0.18
CA TRP A 86 14.01 -3.10 -0.73
C TRP A 86 15.53 -3.12 -0.53
N PHE A 87 16.01 -3.57 0.64
CA PHE A 87 17.42 -3.76 0.93
C PHE A 87 18.03 -4.88 0.08
N HIS A 88 17.33 -6.01 -0.01
CA HIS A 88 17.74 -7.18 -0.80
C HIS A 88 17.19 -7.15 -2.24
N ASN A 89 16.32 -6.19 -2.54
CA ASN A 89 15.56 -6.10 -3.79
C ASN A 89 14.87 -7.42 -4.17
N LYS A 90 14.23 -8.07 -3.19
CA LYS A 90 13.53 -9.37 -3.38
C LYS A 90 12.29 -9.47 -2.50
N TRP A 91 11.35 -10.29 -2.93
CA TRP A 91 10.24 -10.76 -2.11
C TRP A 91 10.69 -11.93 -1.25
N ILE A 92 10.27 -11.94 0.01
CA ILE A 92 10.62 -12.97 0.99
C ILE A 92 9.32 -13.54 1.55
N LYS A 93 9.15 -14.87 1.46
CA LYS A 93 8.02 -15.59 2.05
C LYS A 93 8.13 -15.57 3.57
N LEU A 94 6.99 -15.33 4.22
CA LEU A 94 6.85 -15.46 5.66
C LEU A 94 5.99 -16.69 5.99
N GLN A 95 5.79 -16.94 7.29
CA GLN A 95 4.93 -18.01 7.75
C GLN A 95 3.50 -17.82 7.23
N ASP A 96 2.94 -18.88 6.65
CA ASP A 96 1.58 -18.89 6.13
C ASP A 96 0.54 -18.57 7.20
N MET A 97 -0.56 -17.99 6.75
CA MET A 97 -1.72 -17.68 7.57
C MET A 97 -2.45 -18.95 8.01
N SER A 98 -3.11 -18.90 9.16
CA SER A 98 -3.98 -19.96 9.70
C SER A 98 -5.12 -20.32 8.74
N THR A 99 -5.65 -19.33 8.02
CA THR A 99 -6.80 -19.46 7.10
C THR A 99 -6.46 -18.92 5.71
N SER A 100 -6.78 -19.67 4.66
CA SER A 100 -6.64 -19.21 3.26
C SER A 100 -7.76 -18.23 2.89
N ARG A 101 -7.46 -17.05 2.30
CA ARG A 101 -8.49 -16.06 1.93
C ARG A 101 -8.24 -15.38 0.59
N ARG A 102 -9.33 -15.08 -0.14
CA ARG A 102 -9.34 -14.29 -1.40
C ARG A 102 -10.10 -12.96 -1.26
N HIS A 103 -9.82 -12.02 -2.17
CA HIS A 103 -10.35 -10.65 -2.16
C HIS A 103 -10.12 -9.97 -0.81
N VAL A 104 -8.86 -10.02 -0.40
CA VAL A 104 -8.46 -9.66 0.94
C VAL A 104 -8.31 -8.14 1.02
N GLY A 105 -9.08 -7.50 1.90
CA GLY A 105 -8.75 -6.16 2.36
C GLY A 105 -7.54 -6.27 3.28
N CYS A 106 -6.47 -5.53 2.98
CA CYS A 106 -5.33 -5.38 3.88
C CYS A 106 -5.04 -3.90 4.13
N VAL A 107 -4.85 -3.53 5.40
CA VAL A 107 -4.41 -2.19 5.78
C VAL A 107 -3.42 -2.26 6.91
N SER A 108 -2.45 -1.34 6.94
CA SER A 108 -1.61 -1.10 8.11
C SER A 108 -2.33 -0.19 9.10
N ALA A 109 -2.50 -0.62 10.33
CA ALA A 109 -3.07 0.18 11.42
C ALA A 109 -2.00 0.48 12.49
N LYS A 110 -2.00 1.72 13.00
CA LYS A 110 -1.03 2.26 13.98
C LYS A 110 0.46 2.03 13.61
N GLY A 111 0.77 1.90 12.31
CA GLY A 111 2.12 1.67 11.82
C GLY A 111 2.72 0.29 12.17
N LYS A 112 1.90 -0.65 12.67
CA LYS A 112 2.39 -1.95 13.15
C LYS A 112 1.60 -3.13 12.62
N ASN A 113 0.29 -3.04 12.40
CA ASN A 113 -0.49 -4.26 12.25
C ASN A 113 -1.11 -4.43 10.86
N ILE A 114 -1.07 -5.65 10.31
CA ILE A 114 -1.80 -5.99 9.08
C ILE A 114 -3.18 -6.48 9.45
N CYS A 115 -4.17 -5.73 9.01
CA CYS A 115 -5.57 -5.95 9.28
C CYS A 115 -6.17 -6.67 8.06
N ARG A 116 -6.66 -7.91 8.24
CA ARG A 116 -7.11 -8.80 7.18
C ARG A 116 -8.60 -9.14 7.24
N TRP A 117 -9.30 -8.95 6.13
CA TRP A 117 -10.69 -9.40 5.91
C TRP A 117 -10.80 -10.04 4.54
N GLY A 118 -11.59 -11.10 4.37
CA GLY A 118 -11.72 -11.78 3.07
C GLY A 118 -12.53 -13.08 3.13
N TYR A 119 -12.64 -13.76 1.98
CA TYR A 119 -13.48 -14.95 1.78
C TYR A 119 -12.68 -16.26 1.92
N ALA A 120 -13.16 -17.23 2.71
CA ALA A 120 -12.59 -18.60 2.78
C ALA A 120 -13.70 -19.67 2.79
N ASN A 121 -13.40 -20.87 2.27
CA ASN A 121 -14.22 -22.09 2.39
C ASN A 121 -15.71 -21.89 2.05
N ASP A 122 -16.00 -21.23 0.94
CA ASP A 122 -17.36 -20.94 0.46
C ASP A 122 -18.29 -20.17 1.42
N THR A 123 -17.71 -19.45 2.38
CA THR A 123 -18.44 -18.54 3.26
C THR A 123 -17.86 -17.13 3.19
N HIS A 124 -18.76 -16.14 3.13
CA HIS A 124 -18.37 -14.75 3.34
C HIS A 124 -17.96 -14.62 4.80
N LEU A 125 -16.72 -14.23 5.08
CA LEU A 125 -16.25 -14.11 6.45
C LEU A 125 -16.44 -12.67 6.93
N SER A 126 -17.00 -12.53 8.13
CA SER A 126 -16.92 -11.33 8.95
C SER A 126 -15.65 -11.28 9.81
N SER A 127 -14.93 -12.41 9.89
CA SER A 127 -13.76 -12.56 10.76
C SER A 127 -12.56 -11.77 10.26
N ALA A 128 -11.85 -11.24 11.25
CA ALA A 128 -10.78 -10.29 11.14
C ALA A 128 -9.53 -10.87 11.78
N GLU A 129 -8.38 -10.76 11.12
CA GLU A 129 -7.12 -11.16 11.73
C GLU A 129 -6.14 -9.98 11.72
N LEU A 130 -5.41 -9.85 12.82
CA LEU A 130 -4.37 -8.86 13.02
C LEU A 130 -3.01 -9.57 13.04
N PHE A 131 -2.13 -9.22 12.13
CA PHE A 131 -0.73 -9.66 12.18
C PHE A 131 0.12 -8.60 12.86
N ASP A 132 0.89 -9.00 13.86
CA ASP A 132 1.96 -8.20 14.45
C ASP A 132 3.32 -8.66 13.88
N PRO A 133 3.95 -7.87 12.99
CA PRO A 133 5.25 -8.17 12.40
C PRO A 133 6.39 -8.20 13.42
N ALA A 134 6.26 -7.53 14.59
CA ALA A 134 7.31 -7.53 15.60
C ALA A 134 7.37 -8.87 16.35
N THR A 135 6.22 -9.52 16.54
CA THR A 135 6.12 -10.83 17.21
C THR A 135 5.94 -12.00 16.24
N ASN A 136 5.74 -11.72 14.94
CA ASN A 136 5.41 -12.68 13.90
C ASN A 136 4.23 -13.59 14.28
N LYS A 137 3.20 -12.99 14.90
CA LYS A 137 2.01 -13.71 15.37
C LYS A 137 0.73 -13.08 14.85
N TRP A 138 -0.27 -13.94 14.67
CA TRP A 138 -1.63 -13.56 14.34
C TRP A 138 -2.51 -13.58 15.59
N SER A 139 -3.41 -12.60 15.71
CA SER A 139 -4.48 -12.59 16.70
C SER A 139 -5.83 -12.33 16.02
N GLU A 140 -6.88 -12.96 16.55
CA GLU A 140 -8.25 -12.70 16.10
C GLU A 140 -8.74 -11.34 16.61
N LEU A 141 -9.60 -10.69 15.83
CA LEU A 141 -10.33 -9.48 16.24
C LEU A 141 -11.83 -9.72 16.17
N ALA A 142 -12.61 -8.82 16.77
CA ALA A 142 -14.05 -8.83 16.64
C ALA A 142 -14.49 -8.87 15.17
N SER A 143 -15.53 -9.67 14.93
CA SER A 143 -16.10 -9.86 13.60
C SER A 143 -17.00 -8.69 13.20
N MET A 144 -16.99 -8.33 11.93
CA MET A 144 -17.94 -7.36 11.37
C MET A 144 -19.38 -7.85 11.51
N THR A 145 -20.35 -6.92 11.54
CA THR A 145 -21.77 -7.29 11.58
C THR A 145 -22.28 -7.85 10.26
N VAL A 146 -21.71 -7.42 9.12
CA VAL A 146 -22.12 -7.88 7.79
C VAL A 146 -20.97 -8.63 7.09
N PRO A 147 -21.06 -9.95 6.90
CA PRO A 147 -20.05 -10.72 6.18
C PRO A 147 -20.01 -10.32 4.70
N ARG A 148 -18.84 -9.90 4.19
CA ARG A 148 -18.70 -9.44 2.80
C ARG A 148 -17.28 -9.55 2.28
N ARG A 149 -17.13 -9.62 0.95
CA ARG A 149 -15.83 -9.69 0.24
C ARG A 149 -15.62 -8.47 -0.65
N GLY A 150 -14.37 -8.24 -1.06
CA GLY A 150 -14.03 -7.13 -1.96
C GLY A 150 -14.36 -5.75 -1.38
N LEU A 151 -14.32 -5.63 -0.06
CA LEU A 151 -14.40 -4.36 0.65
C LEU A 151 -13.06 -3.62 0.59
N GLY A 152 -13.12 -2.29 0.69
CA GLY A 152 -11.91 -1.48 0.90
C GLY A 152 -11.64 -1.29 2.39
N LEU A 153 -10.37 -1.35 2.79
CA LEU A 153 -9.96 -1.04 4.16
C LEU A 153 -9.15 0.25 4.20
N CYS A 154 -9.39 1.06 5.24
CA CYS A 154 -8.65 2.30 5.45
C CYS A 154 -8.38 2.54 6.94
N SER A 155 -7.15 2.95 7.30
CA SER A 155 -6.84 3.39 8.66
C SER A 155 -6.81 4.90 8.74
N MET A 156 -7.58 5.49 9.65
CA MET A 156 -7.73 6.94 9.82
C MET A 156 -6.98 7.47 11.03
N GLY A 157 -5.74 7.01 11.27
CA GLY A 157 -4.92 7.46 12.41
C GLY A 157 -5.29 6.78 13.73
N GLY A 158 -5.73 5.54 13.65
CA GLY A 158 -6.35 4.82 14.74
C GLY A 158 -7.39 3.91 14.11
N PRO A 159 -8.68 4.27 14.16
CA PRO A 159 -9.77 3.41 13.71
C PRO A 159 -9.59 2.90 12.28
N ILE A 160 -10.09 1.69 12.06
CA ILE A 160 -10.10 1.03 10.75
C ILE A 160 -11.51 1.11 10.20
N TYR A 161 -11.64 1.39 8.91
CA TYR A 161 -12.92 1.47 8.22
C TYR A 161 -13.01 0.36 7.19
N ALA A 162 -14.10 -0.40 7.22
CA ALA A 162 -14.48 -1.39 6.22
C ALA A 162 -15.58 -0.82 5.33
N VAL A 163 -15.19 -0.45 4.11
CA VAL A 163 -16.01 0.35 3.19
C VAL A 163 -16.56 -0.54 2.08
N GLY A 164 -17.89 -0.59 1.96
CA GLY A 164 -18.58 -1.30 0.90
C GLY A 164 -18.25 -2.80 0.89
N GLY A 165 -18.17 -3.37 -0.30
CA GLY A 165 -18.02 -4.82 -0.52
C GLY A 165 -19.27 -5.42 -1.16
N LEU A 166 -19.25 -6.74 -1.33
CA LEU A 166 -20.37 -7.50 -1.85
C LEU A 166 -20.44 -8.89 -1.21
N ASP A 167 -21.61 -9.52 -1.28
CA ASP A 167 -21.78 -10.95 -1.06
C ASP A 167 -22.18 -11.65 -2.38
N ASN A 168 -22.96 -12.73 -2.33
CA ASN A 168 -23.44 -13.44 -3.53
C ASN A 168 -24.69 -12.80 -4.16
N THR A 169 -25.32 -11.86 -3.47
CA THR A 169 -26.63 -11.30 -3.82
C THR A 169 -26.59 -9.78 -3.89
N LEU A 170 -25.93 -9.13 -2.94
CA LEU A 170 -25.96 -7.69 -2.73
C LEU A 170 -24.58 -7.05 -2.81
N PHE A 171 -24.60 -5.80 -3.25
CA PHE A 171 -23.48 -4.87 -3.17
C PHE A 171 -23.81 -3.89 -2.06
N TYR A 172 -22.81 -3.57 -1.23
CA TYR A 172 -23.03 -2.79 -0.03
C TYR A 172 -22.51 -1.36 -0.16
N SER A 173 -23.28 -0.41 0.35
CA SER A 173 -22.83 0.97 0.63
C SER A 173 -22.44 1.19 2.09
N VAL A 174 -22.71 0.21 2.96
CA VAL A 174 -22.44 0.29 4.39
C VAL A 174 -20.95 0.48 4.66
N VAL A 175 -20.66 1.28 5.67
CA VAL A 175 -19.31 1.46 6.18
C VAL A 175 -19.32 1.16 7.67
N GLU A 176 -18.43 0.25 8.08
CA GLU A 176 -18.21 -0.05 9.48
C GLU A 176 -16.87 0.52 9.93
N ARG A 177 -16.83 1.06 11.14
CA ARG A 177 -15.65 1.56 11.83
C ARG A 177 -15.32 0.63 12.98
N TYR A 178 -14.10 0.14 13.01
CA TYR A 178 -13.55 -0.66 14.08
C TYR A 178 -12.78 0.21 15.08
N ASP A 179 -13.15 0.11 16.34
CA ASP A 179 -12.40 0.68 17.46
C ASP A 179 -11.46 -0.38 18.04
N MET A 180 -10.15 -0.22 17.80
CA MET A 180 -9.15 -1.19 18.27
C MET A 180 -8.97 -1.20 19.79
N ASN A 181 -9.37 -0.14 20.51
CA ASN A 181 -9.20 -0.12 21.96
C ASN A 181 -10.34 -0.88 22.65
N ALA A 182 -11.55 -0.79 22.09
CA ALA A 182 -12.72 -1.47 22.61
C ALA A 182 -12.97 -2.84 21.96
N ASP A 183 -12.26 -3.17 20.87
CA ASP A 183 -12.46 -4.38 20.06
C ASP A 183 -13.92 -4.55 19.61
N VAL A 184 -14.49 -3.47 19.06
CA VAL A 184 -15.89 -3.47 18.59
C VAL A 184 -16.01 -2.75 17.25
N TRP A 185 -16.99 -3.21 16.47
CA TRP A 185 -17.44 -2.57 15.25
C TRP A 185 -18.65 -1.68 15.51
N GLY A 186 -18.68 -0.52 14.88
CA GLY A 186 -19.83 0.35 14.80
C GLY A 186 -20.10 0.77 13.36
N VAL A 187 -21.35 1.08 13.04
CA VAL A 187 -21.72 1.63 11.72
C VAL A 187 -21.50 3.14 11.73
N VAL A 188 -20.98 3.67 10.63
CA VAL A 188 -20.91 5.12 10.33
C VAL A 188 -21.75 5.43 9.10
N ALA A 189 -21.80 6.67 8.65
CA ALA A 189 -22.57 7.03 7.47
C ALA A 189 -22.19 6.15 6.25
N SER A 190 -23.22 5.63 5.59
CA SER A 190 -23.10 4.84 4.37
C SER A 190 -22.72 5.73 3.19
N MET A 191 -22.02 5.14 2.21
CA MET A 191 -21.77 5.79 0.92
C MET A 191 -23.08 6.09 0.19
N ASN A 192 -23.04 7.06 -0.71
CA ASN A 192 -24.20 7.41 -1.55
C ASN A 192 -24.49 6.33 -2.61
N CYS A 193 -23.51 5.46 -2.91
CA CYS A 193 -23.66 4.34 -3.83
C CYS A 193 -23.06 3.05 -3.24
N ALA A 194 -23.64 1.90 -3.56
CA ALA A 194 -23.06 0.60 -3.23
C ALA A 194 -21.82 0.32 -4.09
N ARG A 195 -20.75 -0.21 -3.48
CA ARG A 195 -19.47 -0.41 -4.17
C ARG A 195 -18.81 -1.72 -3.75
N GLY A 196 -18.80 -2.70 -4.65
CA GLY A 196 -18.01 -3.94 -4.54
C GLY A 196 -16.68 -3.83 -5.30
N GLY A 197 -15.59 -4.32 -4.71
CA GLY A 197 -14.25 -4.17 -5.28
C GLY A 197 -13.78 -2.71 -5.30
N VAL A 198 -14.20 -1.93 -4.30
CA VAL A 198 -13.88 -0.50 -4.17
C VAL A 198 -12.44 -0.30 -3.74
N ALA A 199 -11.75 0.68 -4.34
CA ALA A 199 -10.43 1.10 -3.89
C ALA A 199 -10.58 2.23 -2.86
N VAL A 200 -9.86 2.16 -1.74
CA VAL A 200 -10.02 3.12 -0.64
C VAL A 200 -8.66 3.62 -0.15
N VAL A 201 -8.53 4.94 0.02
CA VAL A 201 -7.29 5.59 0.51
C VAL A 201 -7.59 6.74 1.46
N LYS A 202 -6.63 7.04 2.34
CA LYS A 202 -6.65 8.23 3.20
C LYS A 202 -5.75 9.32 2.62
N LEU A 203 -6.27 10.54 2.51
CA LEU A 203 -5.48 11.72 2.16
C LEU A 203 -5.97 12.94 2.95
N LYS A 204 -5.03 13.70 3.55
CA LYS A 204 -5.32 14.93 4.33
C LYS A 204 -6.42 14.74 5.39
N GLY A 205 -6.49 13.57 6.03
CA GLY A 205 -7.48 13.28 7.08
C GLY A 205 -8.86 12.87 6.57
N LEU A 206 -9.05 12.81 5.24
CA LEU A 206 -10.27 12.36 4.59
C LEU A 206 -10.09 10.97 3.98
N MET A 207 -11.18 10.21 3.87
CA MET A 207 -11.18 8.88 3.27
C MET A 207 -11.87 8.93 1.90
N TYR A 208 -11.23 8.39 0.88
CA TYR A 208 -11.72 8.42 -0.49
C TYR A 208 -12.11 7.01 -0.93
N ALA A 209 -13.33 6.85 -1.44
CA ALA A 209 -13.83 5.63 -2.06
C ALA A 209 -13.88 5.82 -3.59
N LEU A 210 -13.14 4.99 -4.32
CA LEU A 210 -12.82 5.20 -5.72
C LEU A 210 -13.31 4.01 -6.55
N GLY A 211 -14.24 4.27 -7.47
CA GLY A 211 -14.78 3.25 -8.36
C GLY A 211 -15.51 2.12 -7.64
N GLY A 212 -15.23 0.88 -8.03
CA GLY A 212 -15.95 -0.32 -7.62
C GLY A 212 -17.06 -0.70 -8.60
N ASN A 213 -17.97 -1.56 -8.17
CA ASN A 213 -19.09 -2.05 -8.96
C ASN A 213 -20.39 -1.92 -8.14
N SER A 214 -21.46 -1.42 -8.76
CA SER A 214 -22.77 -1.22 -8.10
C SER A 214 -23.69 -2.45 -8.15
N GLY A 215 -23.24 -3.53 -8.77
CA GLY A 215 -24.02 -4.72 -9.13
C GLY A 215 -24.52 -4.72 -10.56
N SER A 216 -24.66 -3.54 -11.18
CA SER A 216 -25.05 -3.42 -12.59
C SER A 216 -23.86 -3.04 -13.48
N VAL A 217 -23.01 -2.12 -13.02
CA VAL A 217 -21.93 -1.55 -13.83
C VAL A 217 -20.67 -1.31 -12.99
N SER A 218 -19.52 -1.28 -13.69
CA SER A 218 -18.29 -0.72 -13.11
C SER A 218 -18.45 0.79 -12.96
N LEU A 219 -18.02 1.33 -11.82
CA LEU A 219 -18.18 2.74 -11.48
C LEU A 219 -16.91 3.52 -11.79
N LYS A 220 -17.08 4.74 -12.30
CA LYS A 220 -16.05 5.80 -12.33
C LYS A 220 -16.26 6.88 -11.28
N THR A 221 -17.40 6.85 -10.59
CA THR A 221 -17.73 7.83 -9.54
C THR A 221 -16.82 7.64 -8.34
N CYS A 222 -16.53 8.74 -7.65
CA CYS A 222 -15.69 8.78 -6.48
C CYS A 222 -16.39 9.57 -5.38
N GLU A 223 -16.19 9.17 -4.13
CA GLU A 223 -16.76 9.84 -2.97
C GLU A 223 -15.68 10.05 -1.92
N VAL A 224 -15.82 11.13 -1.16
CA VAL A 224 -14.96 11.45 -0.02
C VAL A 224 -15.79 11.49 1.26
N TYR A 225 -15.27 10.87 2.30
CA TYR A 225 -15.83 10.82 3.63
C TYR A 225 -15.07 11.76 4.55
N ASP A 226 -15.83 12.64 5.20
CA ASP A 226 -15.36 13.47 6.30
C ASP A 226 -15.77 12.82 7.64
N PRO A 227 -14.81 12.32 8.44
CA PRO A 227 -15.11 11.69 9.72
C PRO A 227 -15.61 12.67 10.79
N HIS A 228 -15.40 13.99 10.63
CA HIS A 228 -15.91 14.99 11.56
C HIS A 228 -17.38 15.32 11.30
N LEU A 229 -17.80 15.22 10.03
CA LEU A 229 -19.19 15.44 9.62
C LEU A 229 -20.00 14.15 9.55
N ASP A 230 -19.34 12.99 9.66
CA ASP A 230 -19.92 11.67 9.40
C ASP A 230 -20.72 11.67 8.09
N LYS A 231 -20.08 12.10 7.00
CA LYS A 231 -20.77 12.33 5.73
C LYS A 231 -19.90 12.00 4.52
N TRP A 232 -20.52 11.31 3.56
CA TRP A 232 -19.98 11.09 2.22
C TRP A 232 -20.46 12.15 1.25
N THR A 233 -19.54 12.65 0.42
CA THR A 233 -19.83 13.60 -0.65
C THR A 233 -19.19 13.15 -1.95
N PHE A 234 -19.88 13.33 -3.08
CA PHE A 234 -19.30 13.04 -4.38
C PHE A 234 -18.20 14.06 -4.72
N ILE A 235 -17.12 13.55 -5.30
CA ILE A 235 -16.05 14.36 -5.92
C ILE A 235 -16.04 14.13 -7.43
N SER A 236 -15.09 14.73 -8.15
CA SER A 236 -15.00 14.48 -9.59
C SER A 236 -14.79 12.99 -9.89
N SER A 237 -15.44 12.54 -10.95
CA SER A 237 -15.34 11.15 -11.40
C SER A 237 -14.05 10.90 -12.17
N MET A 238 -13.52 9.69 -12.08
CA MET A 238 -12.44 9.21 -12.94
C MET A 238 -12.86 9.25 -14.42
N ASN A 239 -11.87 9.23 -15.31
CA ASN A 239 -12.07 9.20 -16.75
C ASN A 239 -12.51 7.80 -17.24
N GLN A 240 -12.08 6.73 -16.56
CA GLN A 240 -12.45 5.34 -16.86
C GLN A 240 -13.13 4.67 -15.66
N CYS A 241 -14.02 3.71 -15.92
CA CYS A 241 -14.62 2.92 -14.85
C CYS A 241 -13.62 1.90 -14.33
N ARG A 242 -13.58 1.70 -13.02
CA ARG A 242 -12.57 0.82 -12.40
C ARG A 242 -13.18 0.05 -11.24
N ALA A 243 -13.25 -1.26 -11.34
CA ALA A 243 -13.50 -2.15 -10.22
C ALA A 243 -12.27 -3.03 -9.93
N GLY A 244 -12.01 -3.35 -8.66
CA GLY A 244 -10.85 -4.12 -8.25
C GLY A 244 -9.51 -3.46 -8.60
N ALA A 245 -9.47 -2.13 -8.63
CA ALA A 245 -8.25 -1.35 -8.83
C ALA A 245 -7.46 -1.25 -7.52
N GLY A 246 -6.15 -1.02 -7.64
CA GLY A 246 -5.33 -0.59 -6.52
C GLY A 246 -5.34 0.93 -6.40
N ALA A 247 -5.26 1.48 -5.19
CA ALA A 247 -5.12 2.92 -5.00
C ALA A 247 -4.08 3.23 -3.93
N VAL A 248 -3.30 4.28 -4.14
CA VAL A 248 -2.25 4.73 -3.21
C VAL A 248 -2.18 6.25 -3.18
N VAL A 249 -1.55 6.79 -2.14
CA VAL A 249 -1.27 8.21 -2.00
C VAL A 249 0.24 8.42 -2.07
N VAL A 250 0.68 9.32 -2.96
CA VAL A 250 2.08 9.74 -3.09
C VAL A 250 2.12 11.24 -3.33
N ASP A 251 2.99 11.94 -2.61
CA ASP A 251 3.23 13.39 -2.74
C ASP A 251 1.94 14.25 -2.71
N GLY A 252 0.95 13.84 -1.91
CA GLY A 252 -0.33 14.55 -1.75
C GLY A 252 -1.36 14.29 -2.85
N PHE A 253 -1.07 13.41 -3.80
CA PHE A 253 -1.98 12.99 -4.87
C PHE A 253 -2.46 11.56 -4.65
N ILE A 254 -3.65 11.25 -5.17
CA ILE A 254 -4.17 9.88 -5.20
C ILE A 254 -3.87 9.30 -6.57
N TYR A 255 -3.38 8.07 -6.61
CA TYR A 255 -3.19 7.30 -7.84
C TYR A 255 -4.09 6.09 -7.81
N VAL A 256 -4.80 5.81 -8.90
CA VAL A 256 -5.63 4.62 -9.10
C VAL A 256 -5.06 3.80 -10.25
N ILE A 257 -4.65 2.58 -9.93
CA ILE A 257 -3.86 1.70 -10.79
C ILE A 257 -4.76 0.53 -11.26
N GLY A 258 -4.86 0.37 -12.59
CA GLY A 258 -5.48 -0.80 -13.20
C GLY A 258 -6.95 -1.00 -12.79
N GLY A 259 -7.28 -2.23 -12.41
CA GLY A 259 -8.65 -2.68 -12.20
C GLY A 259 -9.23 -3.31 -13.47
N PHE A 260 -10.55 -3.40 -13.53
CA PHE A 260 -11.27 -3.83 -14.73
C PHE A 260 -12.47 -2.92 -15.01
N GLU A 261 -12.74 -2.77 -16.30
CA GLU A 261 -13.96 -2.18 -16.84
C GLU A 261 -14.69 -3.27 -17.62
N ASN A 262 -15.91 -3.63 -17.22
CA ASN A 262 -16.71 -4.65 -17.90
C ASN A 262 -15.92 -5.97 -18.14
N ASN A 263 -15.22 -6.44 -17.10
CA ASN A 263 -14.35 -7.62 -17.11
C ASN A 263 -13.08 -7.51 -17.99
N VAL A 264 -12.79 -6.35 -18.57
CA VAL A 264 -11.53 -6.09 -19.30
C VAL A 264 -10.51 -5.46 -18.35
N PRO A 265 -9.36 -6.12 -18.09
CA PRO A 265 -8.31 -5.56 -17.24
C PRO A 265 -7.67 -4.32 -17.85
N LEU A 266 -7.50 -3.30 -17.02
CA LEU A 266 -6.94 -2.02 -17.42
C LEU A 266 -5.45 -1.96 -17.08
N ASN A 267 -4.66 -1.37 -17.97
CA ASN A 267 -3.27 -0.99 -17.71
C ASN A 267 -3.11 0.52 -17.43
N SER A 268 -4.15 1.30 -17.68
CA SER A 268 -4.17 2.74 -17.45
C SER A 268 -4.09 3.07 -15.97
N VAL A 269 -3.49 4.22 -15.66
CA VAL A 269 -3.37 4.76 -14.31
C VAL A 269 -3.84 6.19 -14.33
N GLU A 270 -4.62 6.56 -13.32
CA GLU A 270 -5.11 7.93 -13.17
C GLU A 270 -4.62 8.54 -11.86
N LYS A 271 -4.27 9.82 -11.94
CA LYS A 271 -3.82 10.66 -10.83
C LYS A 271 -4.92 11.67 -10.52
N PHE A 272 -5.30 11.78 -9.26
CA PHE A 272 -6.23 12.79 -8.75
C PHE A 272 -5.49 13.84 -7.93
N ASP A 273 -5.77 15.09 -8.27
CA ASP A 273 -5.36 16.26 -7.53
C ASP A 273 -6.52 16.75 -6.65
N PRO A 274 -6.41 16.66 -5.32
CA PRO A 274 -7.47 17.09 -4.41
C PRO A 274 -7.67 18.61 -4.41
N ASP A 275 -6.64 19.39 -4.77
CA ASP A 275 -6.69 20.85 -4.69
C ASP A 275 -7.41 21.43 -5.91
N THR A 276 -7.28 20.78 -7.07
CA THR A 276 -8.03 21.15 -8.29
C THR A 276 -9.27 20.30 -8.54
N ASN A 277 -9.49 19.25 -7.74
CA ASN A 277 -10.56 18.25 -7.88
C ASN A 277 -10.61 17.66 -9.31
N LYS A 278 -9.45 17.32 -9.88
CA LYS A 278 -9.34 16.82 -11.27
C LYS A 278 -8.56 15.53 -11.35
N TRP A 279 -8.96 14.70 -12.30
CA TRP A 279 -8.28 13.47 -12.70
C TRP A 279 -7.50 13.68 -13.99
N SER A 280 -6.30 13.13 -14.05
CA SER A 280 -5.45 13.11 -15.25
C SER A 280 -4.82 11.73 -15.42
N PHE A 281 -4.69 11.27 -16.65
CA PHE A 281 -3.90 10.07 -16.94
C PHE A 281 -2.41 10.32 -16.71
N VAL A 282 -1.72 9.27 -16.27
CA VAL A 282 -0.25 9.18 -16.25
C VAL A 282 0.17 7.99 -17.10
N SER A 283 1.48 7.75 -17.25
CA SER A 283 1.98 6.60 -18.00
C SER A 283 1.32 5.30 -17.58
N SER A 284 0.88 4.52 -18.56
CA SER A 284 0.23 3.22 -18.35
C SER A 284 1.24 2.13 -18.02
N MET A 285 0.78 1.13 -17.27
CA MET A 285 1.52 -0.13 -17.08
C MET A 285 1.70 -0.85 -18.42
N LYS A 286 2.70 -1.73 -18.49
CA LYS A 286 2.95 -2.57 -19.66
C LYS A 286 1.86 -3.61 -19.87
N VAL A 287 1.25 -4.11 -18.78
CA VAL A 287 0.22 -5.15 -18.80
C VAL A 287 -1.03 -4.69 -18.04
N GLY A 288 -2.21 -5.07 -18.53
CA GLY A 288 -3.47 -4.82 -17.81
C GLY A 288 -3.60 -5.69 -16.57
N ARG A 289 -4.04 -5.11 -15.45
CA ARG A 289 -4.09 -5.79 -14.15
C ARG A 289 -5.43 -5.59 -13.46
N GLY A 290 -6.30 -6.61 -13.53
CA GLY A 290 -7.52 -6.71 -12.73
C GLY A 290 -7.25 -7.32 -11.35
N GLY A 291 -7.86 -6.78 -10.30
CA GLY A 291 -7.61 -7.23 -8.92
C GLY A 291 -6.15 -6.99 -8.49
N VAL A 292 -5.56 -5.89 -8.93
CA VAL A 292 -4.16 -5.53 -8.68
C VAL A 292 -3.98 -5.06 -7.24
N GLY A 293 -2.93 -5.52 -6.58
CA GLY A 293 -2.49 -4.96 -5.30
C GLY A 293 -1.60 -3.74 -5.55
N ALA A 294 -1.77 -2.67 -4.78
CA ALA A 294 -0.94 -1.47 -4.90
C ALA A 294 -0.41 -1.00 -3.55
N ALA A 295 0.85 -0.60 -3.52
CA ALA A 295 1.47 0.08 -2.37
C ALA A 295 2.44 1.15 -2.82
N ALA A 296 2.64 2.16 -1.98
CA ALA A 296 3.66 3.18 -2.15
C ALA A 296 4.83 2.91 -1.20
N LEU A 297 6.05 3.15 -1.69
CA LEU A 297 7.27 3.18 -0.89
C LEU A 297 8.13 4.36 -1.35
N GLY A 298 8.15 5.41 -0.52
CA GLY A 298 8.70 6.70 -0.91
C GLY A 298 7.98 7.25 -2.15
N ARG A 299 8.75 7.62 -3.17
CA ARG A 299 8.23 8.14 -4.46
C ARG A 299 7.72 7.06 -5.42
N TYR A 300 7.87 5.79 -5.07
CA TYR A 300 7.60 4.69 -6.00
C TYR A 300 6.26 4.03 -5.69
N ILE A 301 5.50 3.72 -6.74
CA ILE A 301 4.26 2.96 -6.64
C ILE A 301 4.50 1.56 -7.20
N TYR A 302 4.10 0.53 -6.45
CA TYR A 302 4.28 -0.87 -6.79
C TYR A 302 2.92 -1.46 -7.18
N ALA A 303 2.78 -1.89 -8.43
CA ALA A 303 1.63 -2.64 -8.93
C ALA A 303 1.96 -4.14 -8.90
N ILE A 304 1.30 -4.88 -8.02
CA ILE A 304 1.68 -6.23 -7.61
C ILE A 304 0.58 -7.23 -8.01
N GLY A 305 0.96 -8.22 -8.82
CA GLY A 305 0.08 -9.29 -9.25
C GLY A 305 -1.12 -8.82 -10.09
N GLY A 306 -2.27 -9.47 -9.89
CA GLY A 306 -3.50 -9.27 -10.68
C GLY A 306 -3.68 -10.31 -11.77
N HIS A 307 -4.57 -10.04 -12.73
CA HIS A 307 -4.74 -10.85 -13.94
C HIS A 307 -4.92 -9.97 -15.18
N ASN A 308 -4.46 -10.47 -16.34
CA ASN A 308 -4.52 -9.79 -17.64
C ASN A 308 -5.55 -10.44 -18.60
N ALA A 309 -6.64 -10.95 -18.03
CA ALA A 309 -7.73 -11.72 -18.67
C ALA A 309 -7.34 -13.16 -19.06
N THR A 310 -6.11 -13.38 -19.50
CA THR A 310 -5.64 -14.72 -19.90
C THR A 310 -4.88 -15.44 -18.80
N HIS A 311 -4.08 -14.72 -18.03
CA HIS A 311 -3.20 -15.27 -17.00
C HIS A 311 -3.30 -14.48 -15.71
N TYR A 312 -3.12 -15.19 -14.59
CA TYR A 312 -2.74 -14.55 -13.33
C TYR A 312 -1.29 -14.10 -13.40
N LEU A 313 -0.95 -13.05 -12.64
CA LEU A 313 0.36 -12.42 -12.68
C LEU A 313 1.06 -12.59 -11.34
N ASN A 314 2.36 -12.90 -11.39
CA ASN A 314 3.30 -12.75 -10.28
C ASN A 314 4.27 -11.58 -10.51
N THR A 315 4.12 -10.88 -11.64
CA THR A 315 4.98 -9.76 -11.99
C THR A 315 4.64 -8.54 -11.15
N VAL A 316 5.65 -7.73 -10.86
CA VAL A 316 5.51 -6.43 -10.20
C VAL A 316 6.02 -5.34 -11.12
N GLU A 317 5.25 -4.29 -11.30
CA GLU A 317 5.69 -3.08 -12.01
C GLU A 317 5.87 -1.94 -11.01
N ILE A 318 6.93 -1.16 -11.17
CA ILE A 318 7.28 -0.05 -10.28
C ILE A 318 7.21 1.24 -11.07
N TYR A 319 6.32 2.14 -10.66
CA TYR A 319 6.16 3.46 -11.22
C TYR A 319 6.99 4.48 -10.46
N ASP A 320 7.69 5.31 -11.20
CA ASP A 320 8.43 6.45 -10.68
C ASP A 320 7.65 7.75 -10.92
N VAL A 321 7.05 8.30 -9.87
CA VAL A 321 6.13 9.45 -9.96
C VAL A 321 6.78 10.73 -10.50
N GLN A 322 8.10 10.95 -10.35
CA GLN A 322 8.70 12.18 -10.89
C GLN A 322 9.13 12.03 -12.35
N ASN A 323 9.41 10.80 -12.80
CA ASN A 323 9.85 10.53 -14.17
C ASN A 323 8.69 10.03 -15.06
N ASP A 324 7.50 9.87 -14.49
CA ASP A 324 6.30 9.34 -15.15
C ASP A 324 6.57 8.08 -15.98
N ARG A 325 7.23 7.08 -15.37
CA ARG A 325 7.63 5.86 -16.08
C ARG A 325 7.52 4.62 -15.21
N TRP A 326 7.16 3.51 -15.85
CA TRP A 326 7.16 2.19 -15.25
C TRP A 326 8.46 1.44 -15.56
N LYS A 327 8.92 0.65 -14.60
CA LYS A 327 9.97 -0.35 -14.78
C LYS A 327 9.54 -1.69 -14.20
N GLN A 328 10.13 -2.76 -14.70
CA GLN A 328 9.92 -4.09 -14.12
C GLN A 328 10.58 -4.16 -12.73
N GLY A 329 9.83 -4.61 -11.74
CA GLY A 329 10.31 -4.91 -10.39
C GLY A 329 10.51 -6.41 -10.15
N PRO A 330 11.07 -6.78 -8.98
CA PRO A 330 11.17 -8.18 -8.56
C PRO A 330 9.79 -8.84 -8.47
N VAL A 331 9.70 -10.07 -8.97
CA VAL A 331 8.45 -10.84 -9.00
C VAL A 331 8.12 -11.39 -7.60
N ILE A 332 6.83 -11.52 -7.30
CA ILE A 332 6.37 -12.32 -6.16
C ILE A 332 6.45 -13.81 -6.51
N SER A 333 6.49 -14.67 -5.50
CA SER A 333 6.68 -16.11 -5.72
C SER A 333 5.48 -16.75 -6.41
N ASP A 334 4.27 -16.40 -5.93
CA ASP A 334 3.04 -17.03 -6.39
C ASP A 334 2.26 -16.09 -7.33
N TYR A 335 1.67 -16.63 -8.39
CA TYR A 335 0.75 -15.89 -9.26
C TYR A 335 -0.55 -15.61 -8.50
N ARG A 336 -0.86 -14.35 -8.22
CA ARG A 336 -2.02 -14.00 -7.38
C ARG A 336 -2.77 -12.78 -7.87
N ALA A 337 -4.10 -12.85 -7.81
CA ALA A 337 -5.00 -11.71 -8.00
C ALA A 337 -5.89 -11.49 -6.76
N GLY A 338 -6.30 -10.24 -6.53
CA GLY A 338 -7.12 -9.87 -5.37
C GLY A 338 -6.42 -10.12 -4.03
N ALA A 339 -5.09 -10.01 -4.03
CA ALA A 339 -4.27 -10.05 -2.82
C ALA A 339 -4.39 -8.72 -2.08
N GLY A 340 -4.39 -8.77 -0.76
CA GLY A 340 -4.28 -7.58 0.06
C GLY A 340 -2.84 -7.11 0.04
N VAL A 341 -2.62 -5.84 -0.30
CA VAL A 341 -1.28 -5.23 -0.33
C VAL A 341 -1.28 -4.02 0.58
N THR A 342 -0.27 -3.92 1.45
CA THR A 342 -0.15 -2.78 2.36
C THR A 342 1.31 -2.45 2.66
N TRP A 343 1.58 -1.18 2.93
CA TRP A 343 2.87 -0.73 3.44
C TRP A 343 2.84 -0.72 4.97
N CYS A 344 3.90 -1.17 5.62
CA CYS A 344 4.04 -1.15 7.07
C CYS A 344 5.37 -0.53 7.49
N SER A 345 5.35 0.28 8.54
CA SER A 345 6.52 0.97 9.09
C SER A 345 7.38 0.02 9.94
N MET A 346 8.28 -0.70 9.29
CA MET A 346 9.21 -1.61 9.97
C MET A 346 10.55 -1.75 9.24
N SER A 347 11.51 -2.40 9.88
CA SER A 347 12.82 -2.73 9.31
C SER A 347 12.66 -3.60 8.06
N ALA A 348 13.46 -3.32 7.03
CA ALA A 348 13.57 -4.15 5.82
C ALA A 348 14.51 -5.37 5.97
N ASP A 349 15.12 -5.51 7.14
CA ASP A 349 15.96 -6.64 7.57
C ASP A 349 15.19 -7.39 8.68
N LEU A 350 14.50 -8.45 8.26
CA LEU A 350 13.70 -9.37 9.09
C LEU A 350 14.38 -10.73 9.09
#